data_AF-A0A2S2KQS6-F1
#
_entry.id   AF-A0A2S2KQS6-F1
#
_cell.length_a   1.000
_cell.length_b   1.000
_cell.length_c   1.000
_cell.angle_alpha   90.00
_cell.angle_beta   90.00
_cell.angle_gamma   90.00
#
_symmetry.space_group_name_H-M   'P 1'
#
loop_
_entity.id
_entity.type
_entity.pdbx_description
1 polymer ?
#
loop_
_entity_poly.entity_id
_entity_poly.type
_entity_poly.pdbx_seq_one_letter_code
_entity_poly.pdbx_strand_id
1 'polypeptide(L)'
;MPLDDPTFGNLQNYKLYLRPNAHAHYGHPDQKKSSLSKHQQNVQRLLKVMSVNESSTTWDLAKISIPDDITKLREREKIYRRLLVGRKDKGKHSDGILNLGLAIKDGKSLKTGIADKYRLSLYGILYCIDVLDLSNNEIDKIAKKYSKVLPKVFGKWDYLKTKVGERVYGIKLLANGLLADNPQIQVKSEIPFYELMSYVHLKYQRNFENISEENLAEQISYWFYVNLLYRPMGNNNDTGIESLNPIFQDDPELKKWFLIFFRDSIKYYHERYAVLKKSKIN
;
A
#
# COMPACT_ATOMS: atom_id res chain seq x y z
N MET A 1 -13.92 25.39 -0.96
CA MET A 1 -13.80 24.36 0.09
C MET A 1 -12.33 23.99 0.21
N PRO A 2 -11.79 23.88 1.43
CA PRO A 2 -10.49 23.25 1.61
C PRO A 2 -10.56 21.86 0.97
N LEU A 3 -9.48 21.43 0.33
CA LEU A 3 -9.30 20.02 0.01
C LEU A 3 -9.16 19.35 1.38
N ASP A 4 -10.21 18.71 1.89
CA ASP A 4 -10.07 17.87 3.07
C ASP A 4 -8.96 16.86 2.73
N ASP A 5 -7.85 16.91 3.46
CA ASP A 5 -6.76 15.97 3.26
C ASP A 5 -7.36 14.56 3.36
N PRO A 6 -7.10 13.69 2.38
CA PRO A 6 -7.66 12.34 2.40
C PRO A 6 -7.21 11.66 3.70
N THR A 7 -8.17 11.32 4.55
CA THR A 7 -7.94 10.55 5.76
C THR A 7 -7.95 9.07 5.41
N PHE A 8 -6.91 8.35 5.83
CA PHE A 8 -6.78 6.91 5.62
C PHE A 8 -7.09 6.16 6.92
N GLY A 9 -7.39 4.87 6.85
CA GLY A 9 -7.24 3.97 8.00
C GLY A 9 -5.82 3.41 8.11
N ASN A 10 -5.53 2.67 9.16
CA ASN A 10 -4.26 1.95 9.24
C ASN A 10 -4.30 0.63 8.42
N LEU A 11 -3.22 -0.15 8.41
CA LEU A 11 -3.16 -1.45 7.72
C LEU A 11 -4.18 -2.48 8.20
N GLN A 12 -4.61 -2.42 9.47
CA GLN A 12 -5.66 -3.30 9.98
C GLN A 12 -7.02 -2.91 9.39
N ASN A 13 -7.31 -1.61 9.26
CA ASN A 13 -8.49 -1.15 8.55
C ASN A 13 -8.45 -1.54 7.07
N TYR A 14 -7.29 -1.43 6.42
CA TYR A 14 -7.10 -1.93 5.06
C TYR A 14 -7.47 -3.42 4.94
N LYS A 15 -6.91 -4.27 5.80
CA LYS A 15 -7.17 -5.72 5.81
C LYS A 15 -8.64 -6.05 6.06
N LEU A 16 -9.26 -5.42 7.04
CA LEU A 16 -10.58 -5.79 7.56
C LEU A 16 -11.74 -5.15 6.79
N TYR A 17 -11.54 -3.95 6.22
CA TYR A 17 -12.63 -3.16 5.64
C TYR A 17 -12.34 -2.77 4.19
N LEU A 18 -11.25 -2.03 3.94
CA LEU A 18 -11.06 -1.41 2.63
C LEU A 18 -10.78 -2.45 1.54
N ARG A 19 -9.90 -3.42 1.79
CA ARG A 19 -9.58 -4.48 0.82
C ARG A 19 -10.81 -5.34 0.49
N PRO A 20 -11.56 -5.92 1.47
CA PRO A 20 -12.80 -6.63 1.18
C PRO A 20 -13.83 -5.77 0.42
N ASN A 21 -13.97 -4.50 0.78
CA ASN A 21 -14.90 -3.60 0.13
C ASN A 21 -14.49 -3.29 -1.33
N ALA A 22 -13.21 -3.03 -1.56
CA ALA A 22 -12.65 -2.83 -2.89
C ALA A 22 -12.79 -4.09 -3.75
N HIS A 23 -12.59 -5.28 -3.17
CA HIS A 23 -12.80 -6.55 -3.84
C HIS A 23 -14.25 -6.75 -4.29
N ALA A 24 -15.20 -6.48 -3.39
CA ALA A 24 -16.63 -6.59 -3.70
C ALA A 24 -17.04 -5.65 -4.85
N HIS A 25 -16.49 -4.43 -4.88
CA HIS A 25 -16.84 -3.43 -5.90
C HIS A 25 -16.12 -3.64 -7.22
N TYR A 26 -14.83 -4.01 -7.19
CA TYR A 26 -13.93 -3.90 -8.33
C TYR A 26 -13.25 -5.21 -8.76
N GLY A 27 -13.55 -6.31 -8.07
CA GLY A 27 -13.06 -7.65 -8.36
C GLY A 27 -11.96 -8.10 -7.41
N HIS A 28 -11.73 -9.42 -7.34
CA HIS A 28 -10.74 -10.05 -6.48
C HIS A 28 -9.70 -10.84 -7.32
N PRO A 29 -8.53 -11.22 -6.75
CA PRO A 29 -7.40 -11.78 -7.53
C PRO A 29 -7.74 -13.03 -8.35
N ASP A 30 -8.55 -13.93 -7.80
CA ASP A 30 -8.90 -15.20 -8.46
C ASP A 30 -10.05 -15.08 -9.48
N GLN A 31 -10.55 -13.87 -9.71
CA GLN A 31 -11.69 -13.66 -10.58
C GLN A 31 -11.28 -13.59 -12.05
N LYS A 32 -11.77 -14.53 -12.86
CA LYS A 32 -11.55 -14.49 -14.32
C LYS A 32 -12.09 -13.17 -14.88
N LYS A 33 -11.31 -12.50 -15.73
CA LYS A 33 -11.69 -11.23 -16.36
C LYS A 33 -13.04 -11.26 -17.09
N SER A 34 -13.40 -12.40 -17.68
CA SER A 34 -14.70 -12.61 -18.34
C SER A 34 -15.89 -12.56 -17.39
N SER A 35 -15.68 -12.85 -16.10
CA SER A 35 -16.71 -12.80 -15.06
C SER A 35 -16.89 -11.41 -14.45
N LEU A 36 -15.98 -10.47 -14.72
CA LEU A 36 -16.09 -9.09 -14.25
C LEU A 36 -17.12 -8.33 -15.08
N SER A 37 -17.96 -7.54 -14.41
CA SER A 37 -18.84 -6.59 -15.09
C SER A 37 -18.04 -5.59 -15.93
N LYS A 38 -18.67 -5.00 -16.96
CA LYS A 38 -18.04 -3.96 -17.78
C LYS A 38 -17.55 -2.77 -16.94
N HIS A 39 -18.26 -2.45 -15.85
CA HIS A 39 -17.85 -1.42 -14.91
C HIS A 39 -16.53 -1.80 -14.22
N GLN A 40 -16.47 -2.99 -13.60
CA GLN A 40 -15.27 -3.50 -12.93
C GLN A 40 -14.06 -3.55 -13.87
N GLN A 41 -14.24 -4.07 -15.09
CA GLN A 41 -13.18 -4.11 -16.09
C GLN A 41 -12.67 -2.70 -16.45
N ASN A 42 -13.56 -1.72 -16.54
CA ASN A 42 -13.15 -0.34 -16.82
C ASN A 42 -12.43 0.31 -15.64
N VAL A 43 -12.86 0.01 -14.40
CA VAL A 43 -12.15 0.46 -13.18
C VAL A 43 -10.75 -0.15 -13.13
N GLN A 44 -10.62 -1.46 -13.31
CA GLN A 44 -9.31 -2.14 -13.30
C GLN A 44 -8.39 -1.61 -14.41
N ARG A 45 -8.92 -1.32 -15.62
CA ARG A 45 -8.14 -0.68 -16.70
C ARG A 45 -7.64 0.69 -16.29
N LEU A 46 -8.51 1.53 -15.70
CA LEU A 46 -8.14 2.85 -15.22
C LEU A 46 -7.08 2.76 -14.11
N LEU A 47 -7.28 1.90 -13.11
CA LEU A 47 -6.32 1.67 -12.03
C LEU A 47 -4.96 1.20 -12.56
N LYS A 48 -4.96 0.30 -13.56
CA LYS A 48 -3.73 -0.12 -14.25
C LYS A 48 -3.01 1.07 -14.89
N VAL A 49 -3.73 1.93 -15.60
CA VAL A 49 -3.15 3.15 -16.18
C VAL A 49 -2.56 4.04 -15.08
N MET A 50 -3.29 4.27 -13.98
CA MET A 50 -2.82 5.09 -12.87
C MET A 50 -1.62 4.48 -12.13
N SER A 51 -1.49 3.15 -12.10
CA SER A 51 -0.41 2.47 -11.37
C SER A 51 0.98 2.75 -11.97
N VAL A 52 1.08 2.96 -13.28
CA VAL A 52 2.37 3.16 -13.97
C VAL A 52 2.60 4.61 -14.38
N ASN A 53 1.75 5.54 -13.94
CA ASN A 53 1.81 6.95 -14.29
C ASN A 53 1.83 7.84 -13.05
N GLU A 54 2.36 9.06 -13.23
CA GLU A 54 2.36 10.07 -12.18
C GLU A 54 0.98 10.72 -12.04
N SER A 55 0.83 11.56 -11.03
CA SER A 55 -0.38 12.36 -10.82
C SER A 55 -0.80 13.10 -12.10
N SER A 56 -1.99 12.76 -12.60
CA SER A 56 -2.46 13.10 -13.95
C SER A 56 -3.92 13.53 -13.93
N THR A 57 -4.31 14.38 -14.88
CA THR A 57 -5.73 14.73 -15.05
C THR A 57 -6.50 13.58 -15.70
N THR A 58 -7.83 13.59 -15.62
CA THR A 58 -8.68 12.61 -16.35
C THR A 58 -8.41 12.63 -17.86
N TRP A 59 -8.09 13.80 -18.41
CA TRP A 59 -7.71 13.99 -19.80
C TRP A 59 -6.38 13.29 -20.14
N ASP A 60 -5.35 13.51 -19.32
CA ASP A 60 -4.04 12.89 -19.53
C ASP A 60 -4.14 11.35 -19.43
N LEU A 61 -4.89 10.84 -18.45
CA LEU A 61 -5.16 9.40 -18.31
C LEU A 61 -5.88 8.83 -19.53
N ALA A 62 -6.88 9.55 -20.06
CA ALA A 62 -7.59 9.14 -21.25
C ALA A 62 -6.67 9.12 -22.48
N LYS A 63 -5.78 10.11 -22.61
CA LYS A 63 -4.82 10.22 -23.72
C LYS A 63 -3.81 9.07 -23.73
N ILE A 64 -3.36 8.62 -22.55
CA ILE A 64 -2.52 7.42 -22.43
C ILE A 64 -3.24 6.17 -22.97
N SER A 65 -4.56 6.10 -22.81
CA SER A 65 -5.36 4.95 -23.24
C SER A 65 -5.77 5.01 -24.71
N ILE A 66 -5.90 6.22 -25.27
CA ILE A 66 -6.34 6.47 -26.65
C ILE A 66 -5.55 7.67 -27.19
N PRO A 67 -4.36 7.45 -27.79
CA PRO A 67 -3.48 8.54 -28.21
C PRO A 67 -3.96 9.28 -29.48
N ASP A 68 -4.55 8.55 -30.44
CA ASP A 68 -4.69 9.05 -31.83
C ASP A 68 -6.13 9.41 -32.26
N ASP A 69 -7.14 9.24 -31.40
CA ASP A 69 -8.56 9.47 -31.74
C ASP A 69 -9.22 10.46 -30.78
N ILE A 70 -9.39 11.71 -31.23
CA ILE A 70 -9.91 12.83 -30.43
C ILE A 70 -11.37 12.60 -30.00
N THR A 71 -12.19 11.98 -30.83
CA THR A 71 -13.61 11.76 -30.53
C THR A 71 -13.74 10.70 -29.44
N LYS A 72 -13.02 9.59 -29.58
CA LYS A 72 -12.95 8.54 -28.55
C LYS A 72 -12.25 9.03 -27.27
N LEU A 73 -11.32 9.97 -27.38
CA LEU A 73 -10.63 10.57 -26.23
C LEU A 73 -11.62 11.30 -25.31
N ARG A 74 -12.51 12.13 -25.85
CA ARG A 74 -13.54 12.85 -25.06
C ARG A 74 -14.49 11.89 -24.35
N GLU A 75 -14.91 10.83 -25.05
CA GLU A 75 -15.74 9.80 -24.43
C GLU A 75 -15.01 9.07 -23.30
N ARG A 76 -13.73 8.76 -23.51
CA ARG A 76 -12.88 8.09 -22.51
C ARG A 76 -12.64 8.95 -21.28
N GLU A 77 -12.35 10.24 -21.46
CA GLU A 77 -12.23 11.20 -20.36
C GLU A 77 -13.50 11.21 -19.52
N LYS A 78 -14.68 11.31 -20.16
CA LYS A 78 -15.97 11.31 -19.48
C LYS A 78 -16.19 10.02 -18.68
N ILE A 79 -15.77 8.87 -19.22
CA ILE A 79 -15.81 7.60 -18.51
C ILE A 79 -14.88 7.64 -17.30
N TYR A 80 -13.61 8.03 -17.46
CA TYR A 80 -12.63 8.08 -16.37
C TYR A 80 -13.02 9.04 -15.25
N ARG A 81 -13.55 10.21 -15.60
CA ARG A 81 -14.08 11.15 -14.61
C ARG A 81 -15.22 10.55 -13.79
N ARG A 82 -16.15 9.84 -14.43
CA ARG A 82 -17.25 9.13 -13.75
C ARG A 82 -16.76 7.99 -12.86
N LEU A 83 -15.72 7.27 -13.28
CA LEU A 83 -15.15 6.19 -12.47
C LEU A 83 -14.37 6.74 -11.27
N LEU A 84 -13.59 7.82 -11.45
CA LEU A 84 -12.80 8.43 -10.39
C LEU A 84 -13.66 9.14 -9.35
N VAL A 85 -14.46 10.09 -9.81
CA VAL A 85 -15.20 11.03 -8.94
C VAL A 85 -16.61 10.52 -8.63
N GLY A 86 -17.09 9.53 -9.38
CA GLY A 86 -18.48 9.11 -9.31
C GLY A 86 -19.39 9.95 -10.19
N ARG A 87 -20.70 9.80 -10.01
CA ARG A 87 -21.73 10.54 -10.75
C ARG A 87 -22.91 10.87 -9.84
N LYS A 88 -23.70 11.88 -10.19
CA LYS A 88 -24.98 12.16 -9.54
C LYS A 88 -26.08 12.08 -10.58
N ASP A 89 -26.96 11.09 -10.43
CA ASP A 89 -28.09 10.85 -11.33
C ASP A 89 -29.39 10.98 -10.53
N LYS A 90 -30.29 11.88 -10.96
CA LYS A 90 -31.62 12.10 -10.33
C LYS A 90 -31.57 12.21 -8.80
N GLY A 91 -30.59 12.94 -8.27
CA GLY A 91 -30.41 13.15 -6.83
C GLY A 91 -29.60 12.08 -6.11
N LYS A 92 -29.39 10.89 -6.69
CA LYS A 92 -28.58 9.80 -6.12
C LYS A 92 -27.13 9.89 -6.58
N HIS A 93 -26.18 9.89 -5.64
CA HIS A 93 -24.75 9.80 -5.94
C HIS A 93 -24.35 8.33 -6.09
N SER A 94 -23.63 8.00 -7.16
CA SER A 94 -22.86 6.76 -7.26
C SER A 94 -21.42 7.08 -6.96
N ASP A 95 -20.86 6.40 -5.97
CA ASP A 95 -19.49 6.55 -5.52
C ASP A 95 -18.48 6.22 -6.63
N GLY A 96 -17.37 6.96 -6.63
CA GLY A 96 -16.22 6.68 -7.46
C GLY A 96 -15.09 5.99 -6.70
N ILE A 97 -13.99 5.75 -7.40
CA ILE A 97 -12.75 5.18 -6.85
C ILE A 97 -12.17 6.09 -5.73
N LEU A 98 -12.40 7.40 -5.78
CA LEU A 98 -12.02 8.34 -4.73
C LEU A 98 -12.74 8.05 -3.40
N ASN A 99 -14.05 7.76 -3.45
CA ASN A 99 -14.86 7.50 -2.26
C ASN A 99 -14.41 6.22 -1.53
N LEU A 100 -13.90 5.23 -2.27
CA LEU A 100 -13.34 4.00 -1.70
C LEU A 100 -11.87 4.14 -1.27
N GLY A 101 -11.29 5.34 -1.39
CA GLY A 101 -9.92 5.61 -0.93
C GLY A 101 -8.82 4.95 -1.77
N LEU A 102 -9.12 4.45 -2.97
CA LEU A 102 -8.13 3.83 -3.87
C LEU A 102 -7.38 4.87 -4.72
N ALA A 103 -7.94 6.07 -4.87
CA ALA A 103 -7.30 7.20 -5.53
C ALA A 103 -7.45 8.43 -4.66
N ILE A 104 -6.59 9.43 -4.89
CA ILE A 104 -6.70 10.74 -4.24
C ILE A 104 -6.49 11.87 -5.24
N LYS A 105 -6.92 13.07 -4.84
CA LYS A 105 -6.55 14.32 -5.52
C LYS A 105 -5.14 14.70 -5.10
N ASP A 106 -4.29 15.01 -6.07
CA ASP A 106 -2.87 15.29 -5.85
C ASP A 106 -2.45 16.50 -6.68
N GLY A 107 -3.02 17.64 -6.28
CA GLY A 107 -2.80 18.94 -6.90
C GLY A 107 -3.71 19.24 -8.08
N LYS A 108 -3.34 20.30 -8.82
CA LYS A 108 -4.08 20.80 -9.98
C LYS A 108 -3.14 21.01 -11.17
N SER A 109 -3.68 20.84 -12.37
CA SER A 109 -3.06 21.27 -13.62
C SER A 109 -3.62 22.63 -14.01
N LEU A 110 -2.75 23.49 -14.54
CA LEU A 110 -3.12 24.81 -15.10
C LEU A 110 -2.93 24.87 -16.62
N LYS A 111 -2.47 23.78 -17.26
CA LYS A 111 -2.03 23.79 -18.67
C LYS A 111 -3.12 24.15 -19.67
N THR A 112 -4.36 23.71 -19.44
CA THR A 112 -5.51 23.90 -20.35
C THR A 112 -6.74 24.40 -19.62
N GLY A 113 -6.55 25.04 -18.46
CA GLY A 113 -7.58 25.32 -17.47
C GLY A 113 -7.33 24.60 -16.15
N ILE A 114 -8.02 25.02 -15.08
CA ILE A 114 -7.88 24.43 -13.75
C ILE A 114 -8.54 23.05 -13.73
N ALA A 115 -7.74 22.00 -13.62
CA ALA A 115 -8.21 20.62 -13.53
C ALA A 115 -7.53 19.89 -12.36
N ASP A 116 -8.29 19.10 -11.60
CA ASP A 116 -7.74 18.25 -10.55
C ASP A 116 -6.83 17.18 -11.17
N LYS A 117 -5.70 16.91 -10.53
CA LYS A 117 -4.85 15.75 -10.82
C LYS A 117 -5.12 14.64 -9.83
N TYR A 118 -4.99 13.40 -10.29
CA TYR A 118 -5.27 12.20 -9.52
C TYR A 118 -4.11 11.23 -9.60
N ARG A 119 -3.85 10.55 -8.49
CA ARG A 119 -2.95 9.39 -8.41
C ARG A 119 -3.59 8.29 -7.56
N LEU A 120 -2.99 7.10 -7.57
CA LEU A 120 -3.35 6.08 -6.59
C LEU A 120 -2.97 6.55 -5.18
N SER A 121 -3.80 6.18 -4.22
CA SER A 121 -3.39 6.16 -2.81
C SER A 121 -2.48 4.96 -2.54
N LEU A 122 -1.90 4.89 -1.34
CA LEU A 122 -1.22 3.69 -0.86
C LEU A 122 -2.12 2.44 -0.93
N TYR A 123 -3.41 2.56 -0.63
CA TYR A 123 -4.36 1.46 -0.79
C TYR A 123 -4.61 1.08 -2.24
N GLY A 124 -4.71 2.08 -3.12
CA GLY A 124 -4.82 1.86 -4.56
C GLY A 124 -3.65 1.08 -5.11
N ILE A 125 -2.43 1.42 -4.67
CA ILE A 125 -1.21 0.69 -5.01
C ILE A 125 -1.31 -0.77 -4.53
N LEU A 126 -1.63 -0.99 -3.25
CA LEU A 126 -1.74 -2.35 -2.69
C LEU A 126 -2.82 -3.16 -3.41
N TYR A 127 -4.00 -2.58 -3.64
CA TYR A 127 -5.07 -3.21 -4.43
C TYR A 127 -4.61 -3.56 -5.85
N CYS A 128 -3.87 -2.68 -6.52
CA CYS A 128 -3.35 -2.97 -7.86
C CYS A 128 -2.37 -4.15 -7.85
N ILE A 129 -1.49 -4.23 -6.84
CA ILE A 129 -0.54 -5.33 -6.68
C ILE A 129 -1.27 -6.66 -6.42
N ASP A 130 -2.34 -6.64 -5.64
CA ASP A 130 -3.16 -7.79 -5.27
C ASP A 130 -4.01 -8.30 -6.46
N VAL A 131 -4.78 -7.42 -7.12
CA VAL A 131 -5.85 -7.82 -8.03
C VAL A 131 -5.46 -7.81 -9.51
N LEU A 132 -4.47 -7.00 -9.93
CA LEU A 132 -4.18 -6.80 -11.37
C LEU A 132 -3.13 -7.77 -11.93
N ASP A 133 -2.78 -8.82 -11.19
CA ASP A 133 -1.79 -9.84 -11.55
C ASP A 133 -0.51 -9.22 -12.13
N LEU A 134 0.11 -8.33 -11.35
CA LEU A 134 1.24 -7.55 -11.81
C LEU A 134 2.51 -8.38 -11.87
N SER A 135 3.20 -8.32 -13.01
CA SER A 135 4.56 -8.83 -13.13
C SER A 135 5.55 -8.02 -12.27
N ASN A 136 6.70 -8.61 -11.94
CA ASN A 136 7.74 -7.93 -11.17
C ASN A 136 8.21 -6.63 -11.88
N ASN A 137 8.31 -6.64 -13.21
CA ASN A 137 8.63 -5.46 -14.01
C ASN A 137 7.57 -4.35 -13.91
N GLU A 138 6.31 -4.69 -13.69
CA GLU A 138 5.26 -3.69 -13.49
C GLU A 138 5.29 -3.12 -12.07
N ILE A 139 5.63 -3.94 -11.08
CA ILE A 139 5.86 -3.48 -9.71
C ILE A 139 7.08 -2.54 -9.66
N ASP A 140 8.14 -2.83 -10.40
CA ASP A 140 9.29 -1.94 -10.57
C ASP A 140 8.88 -0.56 -11.10
N LYS A 141 7.99 -0.52 -12.10
CA LYS A 141 7.45 0.73 -12.65
C LYS A 141 6.62 1.48 -11.61
N ILE A 142 5.77 0.77 -10.86
CA ILE A 142 5.00 1.36 -9.74
C ILE A 142 5.95 1.96 -8.71
N ALA A 143 6.97 1.21 -8.27
CA ALA A 143 7.91 1.66 -7.26
C ALA A 143 8.64 2.94 -7.70
N LYS A 144 9.08 3.01 -8.97
CA LYS A 144 9.67 4.23 -9.53
C LYS A 144 8.71 5.42 -9.46
N LYS A 145 7.44 5.23 -9.83
CA LYS A 145 6.42 6.28 -9.89
C LYS A 145 5.96 6.77 -8.52
N TYR A 146 5.84 5.86 -7.57
CA TYR A 146 5.38 6.14 -6.20
C TYR A 146 6.54 6.22 -5.20
N SER A 147 7.76 6.44 -5.69
CA SER A 147 8.98 6.59 -4.88
C SER A 147 8.87 7.67 -3.82
N LYS A 148 8.19 8.78 -4.11
CA LYS A 148 7.96 9.88 -3.13
C LYS A 148 6.84 9.58 -2.13
N VAL A 149 5.89 8.72 -2.51
CA VAL A 149 4.72 8.39 -1.68
C VAL A 149 5.06 7.31 -0.65
N LEU A 150 5.89 6.33 -1.03
CA LEU A 150 6.40 5.30 -0.13
C LEU A 150 7.94 5.33 -0.07
N PRO A 151 8.53 6.38 0.53
CA PRO A 151 9.96 6.70 0.36
C PRO A 151 10.91 5.63 0.89
N LYS A 152 10.59 4.98 2.00
CA LYS A 152 11.49 3.98 2.61
C LYS A 152 11.43 2.60 1.95
N VAL A 153 10.46 2.36 1.07
CA VAL A 153 10.35 1.10 0.31
C VAL A 153 10.54 1.40 -1.18
N PHE A 154 9.62 2.13 -1.79
CA PHE A 154 9.67 2.48 -3.20
C PHE A 154 10.75 3.51 -3.54
N GLY A 155 10.98 4.49 -2.67
CA GLY A 155 12.08 5.45 -2.85
C GLY A 155 13.47 4.82 -2.72
N LYS A 156 13.55 3.61 -2.15
CA LYS A 156 14.78 2.82 -2.01
C LYS A 156 14.72 1.52 -2.83
N TRP A 157 13.79 1.40 -3.77
CA TRP A 157 13.46 0.10 -4.40
C TRP A 157 14.65 -0.57 -5.09
N ASP A 158 15.37 0.16 -5.94
CA ASP A 158 16.52 -0.37 -6.66
C ASP A 158 17.69 -0.70 -5.71
N TYR A 159 17.87 0.10 -4.65
CA TYR A 159 18.82 -0.18 -3.58
C TYR A 159 18.44 -1.47 -2.83
N LEU A 160 17.17 -1.63 -2.45
CA LEU A 160 16.70 -2.82 -1.75
C LEU A 160 16.85 -4.07 -2.62
N LYS A 161 16.58 -3.98 -3.93
CA LYS A 161 16.80 -5.09 -4.87
C LYS A 161 18.25 -5.56 -4.88
N THR A 162 19.22 -4.66 -4.80
CA THR A 162 20.65 -5.06 -4.78
C THR A 162 21.05 -5.74 -3.47
N LYS A 163 20.31 -5.51 -2.38
CA LYS A 163 20.60 -6.08 -1.05
C LYS A 163 19.83 -7.36 -0.75
N VAL A 164 18.56 -7.47 -1.17
CA VAL A 164 17.69 -8.61 -0.84
C VAL A 164 17.12 -9.35 -2.05
N GLY A 165 17.48 -8.94 -3.27
CA GLY A 165 17.05 -9.59 -4.51
C GLY A 165 15.52 -9.61 -4.66
N GLU A 166 14.99 -10.75 -5.13
CA GLU A 166 13.56 -10.97 -5.35
C GLU A 166 12.70 -10.84 -4.07
N ARG A 167 13.31 -10.86 -2.88
CA ARG A 167 12.56 -10.71 -1.62
C ARG A 167 11.86 -9.35 -1.50
N VAL A 168 12.27 -8.33 -2.27
CA VAL A 168 11.53 -7.05 -2.32
C VAL A 168 10.08 -7.22 -2.79
N TYR A 169 9.79 -8.24 -3.60
CA TYR A 169 8.44 -8.51 -4.07
C TYR A 169 7.54 -9.13 -2.99
N GLY A 170 8.08 -9.35 -1.78
CA GLY A 170 7.30 -9.67 -0.58
C GLY A 170 6.23 -8.63 -0.24
N ILE A 171 6.28 -7.42 -0.83
CA ILE A 171 5.18 -6.44 -0.79
C ILE A 171 3.84 -7.02 -1.30
N LYS A 172 3.88 -8.04 -2.16
CA LYS A 172 2.68 -8.79 -2.59
C LYS A 172 1.94 -9.44 -1.41
N LEU A 173 2.66 -9.89 -0.37
CA LEU A 173 2.02 -10.48 0.81
C LEU A 173 1.17 -9.44 1.55
N LEU A 174 1.69 -8.23 1.74
CA LEU A 174 0.92 -7.11 2.32
C LEU A 174 -0.28 -6.73 1.47
N ALA A 175 -0.07 -6.64 0.15
CA ALA A 175 -1.15 -6.36 -0.80
C ALA A 175 -2.30 -7.38 -0.68
N ASN A 176 -1.96 -8.65 -0.46
CA ASN A 176 -2.92 -9.74 -0.24
C ASN A 176 -3.58 -9.70 1.14
N GLY A 177 -3.33 -8.67 1.96
CA GLY A 177 -3.86 -8.53 3.31
C GLY A 177 -3.18 -9.43 4.35
N LEU A 178 -2.04 -10.06 4.00
CA LEU A 178 -1.27 -10.86 4.93
C LEU A 178 -0.42 -9.93 5.79
N LEU A 179 -0.92 -9.66 6.99
CA LEU A 179 -0.20 -8.86 7.97
C LEU A 179 0.75 -9.69 8.84
N ALA A 180 0.91 -10.98 8.53
CA ALA A 180 1.72 -11.93 9.30
C ALA A 180 1.36 -11.97 10.80
N ASP A 181 0.08 -11.74 11.08
CA ASP A 181 -0.57 -11.83 12.39
C ASP A 181 -1.05 -13.26 12.70
N ASN A 182 -0.72 -14.24 11.84
CA ASN A 182 -1.07 -15.64 12.05
C ASN A 182 -0.02 -16.33 12.94
N PRO A 183 -0.39 -16.82 14.15
CA PRO A 183 0.53 -17.53 15.04
C PRO A 183 1.03 -18.87 14.48
N GLN A 184 0.43 -19.39 13.41
CA GLN A 184 0.87 -20.63 12.73
C GLN A 184 2.03 -20.43 11.78
N ILE A 185 2.38 -19.17 11.45
CA ILE A 185 3.64 -18.93 10.76
C ILE A 185 4.74 -19.54 11.65
N GLN A 186 5.72 -20.22 11.08
CA GLN A 186 6.84 -20.76 11.86
C GLN A 186 8.07 -19.93 11.50
N VAL A 187 8.60 -19.24 12.52
CA VAL A 187 9.85 -18.49 12.44
C VAL A 187 10.79 -19.04 13.50
N LYS A 188 12.09 -19.03 13.22
CA LYS A 188 13.12 -19.45 14.18
C LYS A 188 13.08 -18.57 15.44
N SER A 189 13.38 -19.17 16.59
CA SER A 189 13.29 -18.57 17.94
C SER A 189 14.11 -17.30 18.12
N GLU A 190 15.21 -17.14 17.37
CA GLU A 190 16.14 -16.02 17.50
C GLU A 190 15.66 -14.76 16.77
N ILE A 191 14.58 -14.87 15.97
CA ILE A 191 14.02 -13.75 15.21
C ILE A 191 12.75 -13.28 15.93
N PRO A 192 12.72 -12.05 16.49
CA PRO A 192 11.55 -11.51 17.18
C PRO A 192 10.47 -11.04 16.19
N PHE A 193 10.13 -11.88 15.22
CA PHE A 193 9.27 -11.53 14.10
C PHE A 193 7.85 -11.18 14.57
N TYR A 194 7.26 -12.02 15.44
CA TYR A 194 5.90 -11.81 15.94
C TYR A 194 5.80 -10.59 16.83
N GLU A 195 6.79 -10.38 17.68
CA GLU A 195 6.89 -9.23 18.56
C GLU A 195 6.94 -7.95 17.73
N LEU A 196 7.79 -7.91 16.70
CA LEU A 196 7.90 -6.75 15.84
C LEU A 196 6.62 -6.52 15.03
N MET A 197 6.04 -7.56 14.43
CA MET A 197 4.83 -7.43 13.64
C MET A 197 3.62 -6.99 14.49
N SER A 198 3.46 -7.60 15.66
CA SER A 198 2.45 -7.20 16.64
C SER A 198 2.65 -5.77 17.09
N TYR A 199 3.90 -5.36 17.33
CA TYR A 199 4.21 -3.98 17.69
C TYR A 199 3.90 -2.98 16.58
N VAL A 200 4.10 -3.32 15.29
CA VAL A 200 3.63 -2.49 14.17
C VAL A 200 2.13 -2.24 14.28
N HIS A 201 1.32 -3.25 14.63
CA HIS A 201 -0.13 -3.05 14.79
C HIS A 201 -0.47 -2.21 16.02
N LEU A 202 0.18 -2.47 17.14
CA LEU A 202 -0.04 -1.76 18.40
C LEU A 202 0.34 -0.27 18.30
N LYS A 203 1.47 0.03 17.64
CA LYS A 203 1.97 1.41 17.45
C LYS A 203 0.95 2.31 16.76
N TYR A 204 0.17 1.77 15.82
CA TYR A 204 -0.84 2.51 15.06
C TYR A 204 -2.29 2.11 15.41
N GLN A 205 -2.50 1.43 16.53
CA GLN A 205 -3.84 0.92 16.90
C GLN A 205 -4.86 2.05 17.06
N ARG A 206 -4.44 3.18 17.65
CA ARG A 206 -5.31 4.37 17.83
C ARG A 206 -5.64 5.07 16.51
N ASN A 207 -4.91 4.77 15.45
CA ASN A 207 -5.09 5.33 14.11
C ASN A 207 -5.92 4.41 13.22
N PHE A 208 -6.81 3.60 13.80
CA PHE A 208 -7.58 2.60 13.07
C PHE A 208 -8.35 3.21 11.89
N GLU A 209 -9.13 4.26 12.13
CA GLU A 209 -9.98 4.91 11.12
C GLU A 209 -9.33 6.14 10.49
N ASN A 210 -8.35 6.75 11.18
CA ASN A 210 -7.72 7.99 10.75
C ASN A 210 -6.21 8.00 10.99
N ILE A 211 -5.47 8.05 9.89
CA ILE A 211 -4.02 8.17 9.79
C ILE A 211 -3.69 9.07 8.58
N SER A 212 -2.62 9.86 8.70
CA SER A 212 -2.07 10.58 7.54
C SER A 212 -1.42 9.61 6.55
N GLU A 213 -1.31 10.02 5.28
CA GLU A 213 -0.64 9.18 4.26
C GLU A 213 0.82 8.89 4.64
N GLU A 214 1.49 9.86 5.23
CA GLU A 214 2.89 9.75 5.68
C GLU A 214 3.04 8.68 6.77
N ASN A 215 2.14 8.67 7.75
CA ASN A 215 2.15 7.67 8.82
C ASN A 215 1.71 6.28 8.31
N LEU A 216 0.80 6.22 7.33
CA LEU A 216 0.46 4.96 6.65
C LEU A 216 1.65 4.43 5.85
N ALA A 217 2.37 5.30 5.12
CA ALA A 217 3.60 4.94 4.42
C ALA A 217 4.65 4.43 5.40
N GLU A 218 4.74 5.04 6.59
CA GLU A 218 5.64 4.58 7.64
C GLU A 218 5.24 3.20 8.17
N GLN A 219 3.95 2.98 8.44
CA GLN A 219 3.44 1.69 8.88
C GLN A 219 3.72 0.57 7.84
N ILE A 220 3.46 0.85 6.56
CA ILE A 220 3.79 -0.05 5.44
C ILE A 220 5.29 -0.34 5.41
N SER A 221 6.12 0.68 5.66
CA SER A 221 7.58 0.53 5.67
C SER A 221 8.02 -0.38 6.82
N TYR A 222 7.53 -0.18 8.05
CA TYR A 222 7.85 -1.08 9.16
C TYR A 222 7.42 -2.51 8.88
N TRP A 223 6.18 -2.70 8.39
CA TRP A 223 5.69 -4.01 7.98
C TRP A 223 6.64 -4.65 6.97
N PHE A 224 7.08 -3.90 5.95
CA PHE A 224 7.95 -4.40 4.89
C PHE A 224 9.30 -4.88 5.43
N TYR A 225 9.99 -4.07 6.24
CA TYR A 225 11.28 -4.46 6.80
C TYR A 225 11.18 -5.60 7.81
N VAL A 226 10.12 -5.65 8.62
CA VAL A 226 9.85 -6.81 9.49
C VAL A 226 9.57 -8.05 8.65
N ASN A 227 8.83 -7.94 7.54
CA ASN A 227 8.59 -9.05 6.63
C ASN A 227 9.88 -9.57 5.96
N LEU A 228 10.92 -8.76 5.83
CA LEU A 228 12.24 -9.23 5.38
C LEU A 228 12.97 -10.09 6.43
N LEU A 229 12.52 -10.11 7.68
CA LEU A 229 12.98 -11.06 8.70
C LEU A 229 12.27 -12.41 8.58
N TYR A 230 11.12 -12.47 7.88
CA TYR A 230 10.41 -13.72 7.71
C TYR A 230 11.26 -14.73 6.93
N ARG A 231 11.52 -15.87 7.57
CA ARG A 231 12.16 -17.04 6.98
C ARG A 231 11.43 -18.29 7.47
N PRO A 232 10.83 -19.09 6.57
CA PRO A 232 10.24 -20.36 6.95
C PRO A 232 11.32 -21.32 7.48
N MET A 233 10.92 -22.24 8.38
CA MET A 233 11.80 -23.30 8.88
C MET A 233 12.40 -24.10 7.71
N GLY A 234 13.73 -24.31 7.72
CA GLY A 234 14.46 -25.07 6.70
C GLY A 234 15.56 -24.30 5.96
N ASN A 235 15.66 -22.97 6.11
CA ASN A 235 16.76 -22.19 5.55
C ASN A 235 17.93 -22.04 6.56
N ASN A 236 19.14 -22.46 6.16
CA ASN A 236 20.30 -22.66 7.05
C ASN A 236 21.20 -21.43 7.30
N ASN A 237 20.94 -20.28 6.68
CA ASN A 237 21.79 -19.09 6.84
C ASN A 237 21.28 -18.21 7.98
N ASP A 238 21.66 -18.52 9.22
CA ASP A 238 21.16 -17.86 10.42
C ASP A 238 21.88 -16.58 10.76
N THR A 239 21.15 -15.46 10.71
CA THR A 239 21.65 -14.15 11.13
C THR A 239 20.63 -13.33 11.92
N GLY A 240 19.49 -13.88 12.36
CA GLY A 240 18.54 -13.12 13.20
C GLY A 240 18.14 -11.76 12.58
N ILE A 241 18.12 -10.70 13.41
CA ILE A 241 17.99 -9.30 12.96
C ILE A 241 19.18 -8.84 12.11
N GLU A 242 20.36 -9.42 12.32
CA GLU A 242 21.56 -9.11 11.54
C GLU A 242 21.38 -9.44 10.05
N SER A 243 20.36 -10.23 9.69
CA SER A 243 19.93 -10.41 8.30
C SER A 243 19.53 -9.11 7.59
N LEU A 244 19.20 -8.05 8.33
CA LEU A 244 18.94 -6.71 7.79
C LEU A 244 20.21 -5.84 7.71
N ASN A 245 21.34 -6.26 8.29
CA ASN A 245 22.58 -5.47 8.27
C ASN A 245 23.02 -5.06 6.86
N PRO A 246 22.95 -5.92 5.81
CA PRO A 246 23.32 -5.51 4.46
C PRO A 246 22.51 -4.32 3.91
N ILE A 247 21.27 -4.17 4.37
CA ILE A 247 20.40 -3.04 4.01
C ILE A 247 20.83 -1.76 4.75
N PHE A 248 21.29 -1.89 5.98
CA PHE A 248 21.59 -0.75 6.85
C PHE A 248 23.04 -0.29 6.80
N GLN A 249 23.94 -1.04 6.17
CA GLN A 249 25.36 -0.71 6.05
C GLN A 249 25.59 0.63 5.33
N ASP A 250 24.90 0.86 4.22
CA ASP A 250 25.13 2.03 3.36
C ASP A 250 24.05 3.13 3.54
N ASP A 251 23.13 2.96 4.50
CA ASP A 251 22.05 3.91 4.76
C ASP A 251 21.87 4.16 6.28
N PRO A 252 22.69 5.07 6.86
CA PRO A 252 22.65 5.37 8.29
C PRO A 252 21.32 5.96 8.77
N GLU A 253 20.61 6.70 7.91
CA GLU A 253 19.31 7.29 8.23
C GLU A 253 18.24 6.21 8.34
N LEU A 254 18.19 5.30 7.36
CA LEU A 254 17.29 4.15 7.38
C LEU A 254 17.57 3.25 8.58
N LYS A 255 18.86 3.01 8.87
CA LYS A 255 19.29 2.25 10.05
C LYS A 255 18.79 2.92 11.34
N LYS A 256 19.03 4.22 11.51
CA LYS A 256 18.61 4.97 12.69
C LYS A 256 17.09 4.90 12.87
N TRP A 257 16.34 5.12 11.80
CA TRP A 257 14.87 5.04 11.79
C TRP A 257 14.38 3.67 12.26
N PHE A 258 14.89 2.57 11.68
CA PHE A 258 14.46 1.22 12.06
C PHE A 258 14.88 0.86 13.49
N LEU A 259 16.07 1.27 13.93
CA LEU A 259 16.55 1.01 15.29
C LEU A 259 15.73 1.75 16.36
N ILE A 260 15.20 2.94 16.05
CA ILE A 260 14.27 3.63 16.96
C ILE A 260 13.02 2.77 17.16
N PHE A 261 12.40 2.31 16.06
CA PHE A 261 11.25 1.41 16.12
C PHE A 261 11.55 0.12 16.91
N PHE A 262 12.70 -0.49 16.66
CA PHE A 262 13.13 -1.71 17.35
C PHE A 262 13.33 -1.50 18.86
N ARG A 263 13.89 -0.35 19.27
CA ARG A 263 14.04 -0.01 20.69
C ARG A 263 12.69 0.28 21.34
N ASP A 264 11.80 0.96 20.63
CA ASP A 264 10.45 1.22 21.11
C ASP A 264 9.67 -0.09 21.35
N SER A 265 9.83 -1.09 20.47
CA SER A 265 9.20 -2.40 20.64
C SER A 265 9.74 -3.13 21.87
N ILE A 266 11.06 -3.14 22.06
CA ILE A 266 11.71 -3.71 23.26
C ILE A 266 11.15 -3.07 24.53
N LYS A 267 11.11 -1.74 24.57
CA LYS A 267 10.59 -0.99 25.70
C LYS A 267 9.14 -1.37 26.00
N TYR A 268 8.29 -1.38 24.97
CA TYR A 268 6.88 -1.75 25.10
C TYR A 268 6.69 -3.14 25.73
N TYR A 269 7.41 -4.16 25.23
CA TYR A 269 7.26 -5.53 25.75
C TYR A 269 7.82 -5.68 27.16
N HIS A 270 8.93 -5.01 27.50
CA HIS A 270 9.42 -4.99 28.88
C HIS A 270 8.41 -4.38 29.85
N GLU A 271 7.78 -3.25 29.48
CA GLU A 271 6.76 -2.62 30.30
C GLU A 271 5.53 -3.53 30.47
N ARG A 272 5.06 -4.17 29.40
CA ARG A 272 3.94 -5.12 29.45
C ARG A 272 4.25 -6.33 30.33
N TYR A 273 5.45 -6.89 30.20
CA TYR A 273 5.89 -8.01 31.03
C TYR A 273 5.98 -7.63 32.52
N ALA A 274 6.46 -6.42 32.82
CA ALA A 274 6.49 -5.90 34.18
C ALA A 274 5.08 -5.74 34.78
N VAL A 275 4.09 -5.32 33.99
CA VAL A 275 2.68 -5.27 34.42
C VAL A 275 2.18 -6.67 34.74
N LEU A 276 2.37 -7.65 33.85
CA LEU A 276 1.93 -9.04 34.07
C LEU A 276 2.54 -9.66 35.34
N LYS A 277 3.83 -9.42 35.58
CA LYS A 277 4.51 -9.87 36.81
C LYS A 277 3.91 -9.29 38.10
N LYS A 278 3.39 -8.06 38.02
CA LYS A 278 2.74 -7.38 39.16
C LYS A 278 1.29 -7.84 39.35
N SER A 279 0.62 -8.28 38.29
CA SER A 279 -0.76 -8.78 38.30
C SER A 279 -0.91 -10.19 38.90
N LYS A 280 -0.12 -10.55 39.93
CA LYS A 280 -0.20 -11.86 40.59
C LYS A 280 -1.66 -12.15 40.96
N ILE A 281 -2.18 -13.25 40.45
CA ILE A 281 -3.46 -13.82 40.84
C ILE A 281 -3.20 -14.47 42.21
N ASN A 282 -3.88 -13.99 43.25
CA ASN A 282 -3.98 -14.70 44.52
C ASN A 282 -4.88 -15.92 44.36
#